data_AF-A0AAD1KP36-F1
#
_entry.id   AF-A0AAD1KP36-F1
#
_cell.length_a   1.000
_cell.length_b   1.000
_cell.length_c   1.000
_cell.angle_alpha   90.00
_cell.angle_beta   90.00
_cell.angle_gamma   90.00
#
_symmetry.space_group_name_H-M   'P 1'
#
loop_
_entity.id
_entity.type
_entity.pdbx_description
1 polymer ?
#
loop_
_entity_poly.entity_id
_entity_poly.type
_entity_poly.pdbx_seq_one_letter_code
_entity_poly.pdbx_strand_id
1 'polypeptide(L)'
;MRIAIGGFAGLIGTALVQRLRKGGHDVVTLTRHEPIQPSDKRWGLDTLSTAPPFLDDVDAVVNSTSEPVNLVGPNPCTNAEFTKALAKAIHRPSVMPFPIPAAKMIFGPQLVDEALCSGQRIRPAKPLEHGFEFRDASITESITSALAGRR
;
A
#
# COMPACT_ATOMS: atom_id res chain seq x y z
N MET A 1 6.98 16.93 26.49
CA MET A 1 7.13 16.94 25.02
C MET A 1 5.75 16.99 24.41
N ARG A 2 5.62 17.73 23.31
CA ARG A 2 4.42 17.80 22.48
C ARG A 2 4.54 16.81 21.33
N ILE A 3 3.58 15.90 21.22
CA ILE A 3 3.65 14.76 20.29
C ILE A 3 2.39 14.75 19.44
N ALA A 4 2.55 14.75 18.11
CA ALA A 4 1.44 14.61 17.17
C ALA A 4 1.23 13.14 16.79
N ILE A 5 -0.01 12.66 16.81
CA ILE A 5 -0.34 11.25 16.53
C ILE A 5 -1.40 11.14 15.43
N GLY A 6 -1.01 10.56 14.29
CA GLY A 6 -1.91 10.08 13.23
C GLY A 6 -2.39 8.66 13.50
N GLY A 7 -3.65 8.38 13.14
CA GLY A 7 -4.27 7.07 13.40
C GLY A 7 -4.60 6.82 14.88
N PHE A 8 -4.76 7.89 15.67
CA PHE A 8 -4.98 7.83 17.12
C PHE A 8 -6.25 7.09 17.54
N ALA A 9 -7.25 6.97 16.66
CA ALA A 9 -8.52 6.29 16.95
C ALA A 9 -8.44 4.76 16.81
N GLY A 10 -7.33 4.20 16.31
CA GLY A 10 -7.13 2.76 16.20
C GLY A 10 -6.81 2.07 17.54
N LEU A 11 -6.76 0.73 17.53
CA LEU A 11 -6.44 -0.09 18.71
C LEU A 11 -5.10 0.32 19.36
N ILE A 12 -4.05 0.47 18.55
CA ILE A 12 -2.72 0.89 19.02
C ILE A 12 -2.71 2.38 19.36
N GLY A 13 -3.35 3.20 18.52
CA GLY A 13 -3.40 4.66 18.68
C GLY A 13 -4.03 5.07 20.01
N THR A 14 -5.15 4.46 20.40
CA THR A 14 -5.87 4.77 21.65
C THR A 14 -5.04 4.44 22.88
N ALA A 15 -4.42 3.25 22.90
CA ALA A 15 -3.53 2.84 23.98
C ALA A 15 -2.28 3.75 24.08
N LEU A 16 -1.70 4.12 22.94
CA LEU A 16 -0.54 4.99 22.89
C LEU A 16 -0.86 6.40 23.41
N VAL A 17 -1.98 7.00 22.98
CA VAL A 17 -2.44 8.31 23.48
C VAL A 17 -2.61 8.28 25.00
N GLN A 18 -3.29 7.26 25.53
CA GLN A 18 -3.48 7.13 26.98
C GLN A 18 -2.15 7.01 27.72
N ARG A 19 -1.22 6.20 27.22
CA ARG A 19 0.08 5.98 27.86
C ARG A 19 0.96 7.23 27.87
N LEU A 20 0.96 8.00 26.77
CA LEU A 20 1.73 9.24 26.63
C LEU A 20 1.14 10.37 27.49
N ARG A 21 -0.19 10.54 27.48
CA ARG A 21 -0.86 11.51 28.37
C ARG A 21 -0.60 11.20 29.84
N LYS A 22 -0.68 9.92 30.23
CA LYS A 22 -0.33 9.46 31.59
C LYS A 22 1.14 9.71 31.94
N GLY A 23 2.01 9.73 30.93
CA GLY A 23 3.42 10.09 31.07
C GLY A 23 3.70 11.60 31.15
N GLY A 24 2.66 12.45 31.11
CA GLY A 24 2.81 13.91 31.16
C GLY A 24 3.18 14.55 29.81
N HIS A 25 3.03 13.84 28.70
CA HIS A 25 3.22 14.40 27.36
C HIS A 25 1.97 15.17 26.92
N ASP A 26 2.18 16.28 26.22
CA ASP A 26 1.11 16.99 25.50
C ASP A 26 0.87 16.25 24.18
N VAL A 27 -0.35 15.77 23.95
CA VAL A 27 -0.66 14.89 22.82
C VAL A 27 -1.70 15.55 21.92
N VAL A 28 -1.24 15.87 20.71
CA VAL A 28 -2.05 16.40 19.61
C VAL A 28 -2.49 15.23 18.73
N THR A 29 -3.79 15.13 18.46
CA THR A 29 -4.39 14.03 17.70
C THR A 29 -4.73 14.49 16.29
N LEU A 30 -4.25 13.77 15.27
CA LEU A 30 -4.44 14.13 13.87
C LEU A 30 -5.64 13.40 13.29
N THR A 31 -6.65 14.13 12.84
CA THR A 31 -7.91 13.59 12.30
C THR A 31 -8.16 14.02 10.85
N ARG A 32 -8.84 13.17 10.08
CA ARG A 32 -9.35 13.51 8.73
C ARG A 32 -10.75 14.14 8.77
N HIS A 33 -11.45 14.01 9.90
CA HIS A 33 -12.81 14.51 10.10
C HIS A 33 -12.81 15.83 10.88
N GLU A 34 -13.99 16.41 11.09
CA GLU A 34 -14.14 17.61 11.90
C GLU A 34 -13.64 17.35 13.34
N PRO A 35 -12.77 18.23 13.90
CA PRO A 35 -12.26 18.09 15.26
C PRO A 35 -13.39 18.02 16.29
N ILE A 36 -13.36 17.02 17.17
CA ILE A 36 -14.38 16.85 18.21
C ILE A 36 -13.92 17.53 19.52
N GLN A 37 -12.61 17.59 19.74
CA GLN A 37 -11.99 18.16 20.94
C GLN A 37 -10.83 19.11 20.57
N PRO A 38 -10.43 20.03 21.46
CA PRO A 38 -9.41 21.04 21.15
C PRO A 38 -8.03 20.48 20.75
N SER A 39 -7.68 19.29 21.26
CA SER A 39 -6.45 18.57 20.92
C SER A 39 -6.47 17.95 19.53
N ASP A 40 -7.65 17.81 18.92
CA ASP A 40 -7.78 17.29 17.57
C ASP A 40 -7.40 18.39 16.57
N LYS A 41 -6.45 18.07 15.69
CA LYS A 41 -6.08 18.92 14.56
C LYS A 41 -6.43 18.19 13.28
N ARG A 42 -7.21 18.86 12.43
CA ARG A 42 -7.56 18.32 11.12
C ARG A 42 -6.33 18.37 10.22
N TRP A 43 -5.98 17.23 9.64
CA TRP A 43 -4.93 17.11 8.64
C TRP A 43 -5.33 16.06 7.61
N GLY A 44 -5.67 16.52 6.40
CA GLY A 44 -6.13 15.70 5.29
C GLY A 44 -5.30 15.92 4.03
N LEU A 45 -5.47 15.00 3.07
CA LEU A 45 -4.88 15.09 1.74
C LEU A 45 -5.46 16.25 0.91
N ASP A 46 -6.68 16.70 1.25
CA ASP A 46 -7.35 17.87 0.67
C ASP A 46 -6.56 19.16 0.86
N THR A 47 -5.67 19.19 1.86
CA THR A 47 -4.96 20.41 2.22
C THR A 47 -3.63 20.55 1.46
N LEU A 48 -3.07 19.49 0.83
CA LEU A 48 -1.80 19.40 0.08
C LEU A 48 -0.60 20.24 0.61
N SER A 49 -0.67 20.74 1.84
CA SER A 49 0.29 21.67 2.39
C SER A 49 1.39 20.88 3.03
N THR A 50 2.63 21.21 2.66
CA THR A 50 3.82 20.94 3.45
C THR A 50 3.54 21.32 4.91
N ALA A 51 3.69 20.35 5.82
CA ALA A 51 3.53 20.42 7.28
C ALA A 51 2.69 21.62 7.81
N PRO A 52 1.43 21.41 8.23
CA PRO A 52 0.60 22.52 8.72
C PRO A 52 1.20 23.22 9.96
N PRO A 53 0.97 24.54 10.15
CA PRO A 53 1.63 25.34 11.20
C PRO A 53 1.48 24.83 12.64
N PHE A 54 0.46 24.02 12.92
CA PHE A 54 0.30 23.41 14.25
C PHE A 54 1.32 22.30 14.55
N LEU A 55 2.12 21.89 13.56
CA LEU A 55 3.28 21.02 13.73
C LEU A 55 4.56 21.80 14.06
N ASP A 56 4.53 23.13 13.91
CA ASP A 56 5.48 24.16 14.37
C ASP A 56 6.26 23.78 15.64
N ASP A 57 5.47 23.39 16.64
CA ASP A 57 5.86 23.24 18.04
C ASP A 57 5.78 21.78 18.53
N VAL A 58 5.75 20.82 17.60
CA VAL A 58 5.71 19.39 17.90
C VAL A 58 7.12 18.81 17.96
N ASP A 59 7.47 18.18 19.08
CA ASP A 59 8.76 17.52 19.29
C ASP A 59 8.89 16.18 18.55
N ALA A 60 7.77 15.48 18.32
CA ALA A 60 7.75 14.18 17.67
C ALA A 60 6.41 13.90 16.97
N VAL A 61 6.47 13.19 15.82
CA VAL A 61 5.29 12.74 15.07
C VAL A 61 5.24 11.22 15.05
N VAL A 62 4.10 10.65 15.43
CA VAL A 62 3.82 9.21 15.32
C VAL A 62 2.70 9.03 14.31
N ASN A 63 2.97 8.34 13.21
CA ASN A 63 1.92 8.03 12.23
C ASN A 63 1.62 6.53 12.21
N SER A 64 0.42 6.17 12.66
CA SER A 64 -0.12 4.82 12.57
C SER A 64 -1.28 4.80 11.58
N THR A 65 -1.04 5.15 10.31
CA THR A 65 -2.10 5.11 9.28
C THR A 65 -2.74 3.73 9.22
N SER A 66 -4.06 3.74 9.39
CA SER A 66 -4.85 2.69 10.02
C SER A 66 -5.74 1.92 9.07
N GLU A 67 -5.40 1.86 7.78
CA GLU A 67 -6.15 0.98 6.90
C GLU A 67 -5.27 0.29 5.85
N PRO A 68 -5.48 -1.02 5.59
CA PRO A 68 -4.78 -1.71 4.54
C PRO A 68 -5.03 -1.03 3.19
N VAL A 69 -3.96 -0.79 2.45
CA VAL A 69 -3.99 -0.30 1.06
C VAL A 69 -3.42 -1.40 0.18
N ASN A 70 -4.15 -1.78 -0.86
CA ASN A 70 -3.67 -2.74 -1.84
C ASN A 70 -2.76 -2.03 -2.84
N LEU A 71 -1.46 -2.33 -2.77
CA LEU A 71 -0.45 -1.81 -3.70
C LEU A 71 -0.36 -2.70 -4.94
N VAL A 72 -1.45 -2.70 -5.72
CA VAL A 72 -1.56 -3.45 -6.98
C VAL A 72 -1.99 -2.50 -8.10
N GLY A 73 -1.69 -2.85 -9.36
CA GLY A 73 -2.16 -2.09 -10.51
C GLY A 73 -3.70 -2.05 -10.60
N PRO A 74 -4.27 -1.07 -11.32
CA PRO A 74 -5.72 -0.86 -11.37
C PRO A 74 -6.46 -1.97 -12.12
N ASN A 75 -5.77 -2.64 -13.04
CA ASN A 75 -6.31 -3.72 -13.85
C ASN A 75 -5.60 -5.05 -13.54
N PRO A 76 -6.25 -5.97 -12.80
CA PRO A 76 -5.68 -7.29 -12.51
C PRO A 76 -5.44 -8.08 -13.80
N CYS A 77 -4.34 -8.84 -13.85
CA CYS A 77 -4.03 -9.74 -14.96
C CYS A 77 -3.85 -11.18 -14.47
N THR A 78 -4.08 -12.12 -15.37
CA THR A 78 -3.77 -13.54 -15.20
C THR A 78 -2.27 -13.81 -15.43
N ASN A 79 -1.77 -14.95 -14.92
CA ASN A 79 -0.40 -15.38 -15.19
C ASN A 79 -0.13 -15.56 -16.70
N ALA A 80 -1.13 -15.97 -17.48
CA ALA A 80 -1.02 -16.11 -18.93
C ALA A 80 -0.81 -14.75 -19.62
N GLU A 81 -1.54 -13.71 -19.20
CA GLU A 81 -1.39 -12.35 -19.73
C GLU A 81 -0.03 -11.75 -19.34
N PHE A 82 0.39 -11.92 -18.08
CA PHE A 82 1.72 -11.51 -17.62
C PHE A 82 2.83 -12.19 -18.44
N THR A 83 2.78 -13.52 -18.57
CA THR A 83 3.78 -14.30 -19.31
C THR A 83 3.87 -13.86 -20.76
N LYS A 84 2.73 -13.65 -21.42
CA LYS A 84 2.67 -13.18 -22.80
C LYS A 84 3.24 -11.76 -22.95
N ALA A 85 2.91 -10.85 -22.04
CA ALA A 85 3.41 -9.48 -22.05
C ALA A 85 4.93 -9.44 -21.82
N LEU A 86 5.45 -10.22 -20.86
CA LEU A 86 6.88 -10.35 -20.60
C LEU A 86 7.62 -10.92 -21.80
N ALA A 87 7.14 -12.04 -22.34
CA ALA A 87 7.74 -12.72 -23.49
C ALA A 87 7.82 -11.80 -24.72
N LYS A 88 6.75 -11.04 -24.99
CA LYS A 88 6.73 -10.01 -26.05
C LYS A 88 7.79 -8.93 -25.80
N ALA A 89 7.92 -8.43 -24.58
CA ALA A 89 8.86 -7.36 -24.24
C ALA A 89 10.33 -7.78 -24.33
N ILE A 90 10.64 -9.07 -24.08
CA ILE A 90 12.00 -9.63 -24.19
C ILE A 90 12.26 -10.36 -25.51
N HIS A 91 11.35 -10.27 -26.49
CA HIS A 91 11.44 -10.96 -27.78
C HIS A 91 11.65 -12.48 -27.68
N ARG A 92 10.93 -13.14 -26.76
CA ARG A 92 10.91 -14.61 -26.60
C ARG A 92 9.52 -15.18 -26.88
N PRO A 93 9.40 -16.38 -27.47
CA PRO A 93 8.12 -17.07 -27.60
C PRO A 93 7.65 -17.67 -26.26
N SER A 94 6.33 -17.69 -26.02
CA SER A 94 5.69 -18.21 -24.79
C SER A 94 4.60 -19.27 -25.07
N VAL A 95 4.94 -20.28 -25.88
CA VAL A 95 3.96 -21.25 -26.42
C VAL A 95 3.80 -22.53 -25.61
N MET A 96 4.78 -22.88 -24.76
CA MET A 96 4.76 -24.11 -23.98
C MET A 96 4.26 -23.82 -22.55
N PRO A 97 3.17 -24.47 -22.09
CA PRO A 97 2.70 -24.35 -20.71
C PRO A 97 3.67 -24.98 -19.72
N PHE A 98 3.68 -24.47 -18.50
CA PHE A 98 4.51 -25.04 -17.43
C PHE A 98 3.97 -26.40 -16.97
N PRO A 99 4.81 -27.46 -16.89
CA PRO A 99 4.35 -28.81 -16.55
C PRO A 99 4.12 -28.97 -15.04
N ILE A 100 2.94 -28.54 -14.57
CA ILE A 100 2.54 -28.60 -13.15
C ILE A 100 2.73 -29.98 -12.51
N PRO A 101 2.36 -31.11 -13.15
CA PRO A 101 2.54 -32.43 -12.52
C PRO A 101 4.01 -32.77 -12.23
N ALA A 102 4.92 -32.44 -13.16
CA ALA A 102 6.34 -32.64 -12.99
C ALA A 102 6.90 -31.74 -11.88
N ALA A 103 6.46 -30.48 -11.81
CA ALA A 103 6.85 -29.57 -10.75
C ALA A 103 6.39 -30.06 -9.37
N LYS A 104 5.16 -30.59 -9.25
CA LYS A 104 4.65 -31.17 -7.99
C LYS A 104 5.47 -32.38 -7.54
N MET A 105 5.96 -33.19 -8.48
CA MET A 105 6.84 -34.32 -8.17
C MET A 105 8.20 -33.88 -7.65
N ILE A 106 8.77 -32.79 -8.17
CA ILE A 106 10.10 -32.30 -7.81
C ILE A 106 10.07 -31.46 -6.52
N PHE A 107 9.09 -30.57 -6.39
CA PHE A 107 9.04 -29.55 -5.34
C PHE A 107 7.97 -29.79 -4.28
N GLY A 108 7.16 -30.84 -4.43
CA GLY A 108 6.03 -31.14 -3.57
C GLY A 108 4.75 -30.40 -3.97
N PRO A 109 3.57 -31.01 -3.75
CA PRO A 109 2.29 -30.45 -4.22
C PRO A 109 1.91 -29.16 -3.48
N GLN A 110 2.11 -29.06 -2.17
CA GLN A 110 1.71 -27.88 -1.39
C GLN A 110 2.47 -26.62 -1.82
N LEU A 111 3.79 -26.72 -2.03
CA LEU A 111 4.59 -25.58 -2.47
C LEU A 111 4.12 -25.10 -3.85
N VAL A 112 3.91 -26.01 -4.80
CA VAL A 112 3.50 -25.65 -6.16
C VAL A 112 2.10 -25.05 -6.17
N ASP A 113 1.16 -25.63 -5.44
CA ASP A 113 -0.22 -25.14 -5.41
C ASP A 113 -0.31 -23.74 -4.78
N GLU A 114 0.36 -23.51 -3.65
CA GLU A 114 0.30 -22.24 -2.93
C GLU A 114 1.18 -21.15 -3.56
N ALA A 115 2.40 -21.48 -3.99
CA ALA A 115 3.36 -20.47 -4.46
C ALA A 115 3.26 -20.18 -5.96
N LEU A 116 2.82 -21.15 -6.79
CA LEU A 116 2.80 -21.01 -8.24
C LEU A 116 1.38 -20.98 -8.84
N CYS A 117 0.47 -21.78 -8.30
CA CYS A 117 -0.88 -21.92 -8.86
C CYS A 117 -1.92 -21.01 -8.20
N SER A 118 -1.65 -20.51 -6.99
CA SER A 118 -2.57 -19.60 -6.31
C SER A 118 -2.58 -18.24 -6.98
N GLY A 119 -3.74 -17.58 -6.95
CA GLY A 119 -3.92 -16.27 -7.55
C GLY A 119 -4.93 -15.46 -6.78
N GLN A 120 -4.68 -14.15 -6.67
CA GLN A 120 -5.57 -13.23 -5.99
C GLN A 120 -5.97 -12.12 -6.95
N ARG A 121 -7.27 -11.92 -7.11
CA ARG A 121 -7.81 -10.82 -7.92
C ARG A 121 -8.07 -9.61 -7.03
N ILE A 122 -7.00 -8.93 -6.66
CA ILE A 122 -7.02 -7.79 -5.74
C ILE A 122 -7.33 -6.49 -6.51
N ARG A 123 -8.17 -5.62 -5.94
CA ARG A 123 -8.42 -4.27 -6.47
C ARG A 123 -7.79 -3.20 -5.58
N PRO A 124 -7.17 -2.16 -6.17
CA PRO A 124 -6.69 -1.01 -5.40
C PRO A 124 -7.85 -0.04 -5.14
N ALA A 125 -8.86 -0.47 -4.38
CA ALA A 125 -10.09 0.30 -4.15
C ALA A 125 -9.81 1.69 -3.57
N LYS A 126 -8.97 1.77 -2.53
CA LYS A 126 -8.67 3.05 -1.86
C LYS A 126 -7.88 4.02 -2.73
N PRO A 127 -6.78 3.61 -3.41
CA PRO A 127 -6.15 4.50 -4.38
C PRO A 127 -7.14 5.04 -5.42
N LEU A 128 -8.03 4.19 -5.95
CA LEU A 128 -9.02 4.61 -6.94
C LEU A 128 -10.05 5.59 -6.37
N GLU A 129 -10.62 5.31 -5.19
CA GLU A 129 -11.57 6.19 -4.49
C GLU A 129 -10.97 7.55 -4.14
N HIS A 130 -9.67 7.58 -3.87
CA HIS A 130 -8.93 8.79 -3.53
C HIS A 130 -8.35 9.51 -4.76
N GLY A 131 -8.67 9.07 -5.99
CA GLY A 131 -8.23 9.73 -7.21
C GLY A 131 -6.74 9.57 -7.51
N PHE A 132 -6.07 8.53 -6.99
CA PHE A 132 -4.69 8.24 -7.31
C PHE A 132 -4.54 7.87 -8.79
N GLU A 133 -3.68 8.60 -9.51
CA GLU A 133 -3.39 8.35 -10.91
C GLU A 133 -2.25 7.32 -11.03
N PHE A 134 -2.56 6.19 -11.67
CA PHE A 134 -1.58 5.14 -11.94
C PHE A 134 -0.77 5.47 -13.18
N ARG A 135 0.56 5.53 -13.04
CA ARG A 135 1.47 5.73 -14.17
C ARG A 135 1.37 4.61 -15.21
N ASP A 136 1.35 3.37 -14.74
CA ASP A 136 1.27 2.17 -15.57
C ASP A 136 -0.04 1.44 -15.21
N ALA A 137 -1.05 1.51 -16.08
CA ALA A 137 -2.38 0.98 -15.80
C ALA A 137 -2.57 -0.45 -16.30
N SER A 138 -1.72 -0.91 -17.22
CA SER A 138 -1.73 -2.28 -17.75
C SER A 138 -0.41 -3.01 -17.49
N ILE A 139 -0.46 -4.34 -17.46
CA ILE A 139 0.75 -5.16 -17.27
C ILE A 139 1.80 -4.96 -18.38
N THR A 140 1.35 -4.61 -19.59
CA THR A 140 2.25 -4.34 -20.72
C THR A 140 3.03 -3.04 -20.51
N GLU A 141 2.36 -1.98 -20.05
CA GLU A 141 3.00 -0.71 -19.68
C GLU A 141 3.99 -0.92 -18.53
N SER A 142 3.56 -1.60 -17.46
CA SER A 142 4.42 -1.86 -16.30
C SER A 142 5.69 -2.61 -16.67
N ILE A 143 5.60 -3.65 -17.51
CA ILE A 143 6.78 -4.41 -17.96
C ILE A 143 7.68 -3.56 -18.85
N THR A 144 7.09 -2.80 -19.79
CA THR A 144 7.86 -1.92 -20.69
C THR A 144 8.63 -0.87 -19.90
N SER A 145 7.96 -0.23 -18.95
CA SER A 145 8.52 0.76 -18.03
C SER A 145 9.65 0.17 -17.17
N ALA A 146 9.44 -1.02 -16.59
CA ALA A 146 10.44 -1.71 -15.77
C ALA A 146 11.70 -2.12 -16.56
N LEU A 147 11.54 -2.52 -17.83
CA LEU A 147 12.66 -2.89 -18.70
C LEU A 147 13.36 -1.66 -19.31
N ALA A 148 12.66 -0.53 -19.48
CA ALA A 148 13.25 0.71 -19.98
C ALA A 148 14.29 1.31 -19.00
N GLY A 149 14.11 1.10 -17.70
CA GLY A 149 15.05 1.56 -16.66
C GLY A 149 16.37 0.77 -16.55
N ARG A 150 16.63 -0.20 -17.44
CA ARG A 150 17.84 -1.03 -17.49
C ARG A 150 18.86 -0.59 -18.56
N ARG A 151 18.77 0.65 -19.03
CA ARG A 151 19.76 1.25 -19.94
C ARG A 151 20.64 2.26 -19.22
#